data_AF-A0A8T3T3X2-F1
#
_entry.id   AF-A0A8T3T3X2-F1
#
_cell.length_a   1.000
_cell.length_b   1.000
_cell.length_c   1.000
_cell.angle_alpha   90.00
_cell.angle_beta   90.00
_cell.angle_gamma   90.00
#
_symmetry.space_group_name_H-M   'P 1'
#
loop_
_entity.id
_entity.type
_entity.pdbx_description
1 polymer ?
#
loop_
_entity_poly.entity_id
_entity_poly.type
_entity_poly.pdbx_seq_one_letter_code
_entity_poly.pdbx_strand_id
1 'polypeptide(L)'
;MLVVRAVDKDGKPIEGLSCDPKPDIPGAWGSGDIGYGTAIDGRCRFENVPAMGYWVELSAQAGEDWRVVGRKRVVVPPNGVGRVTIVVATPAGG
;
A
#
# COMPACT_ATOMS: atom_id res chain seq x y z
N MET A 1 0.97 7.25 -11.79
CA MET A 1 1.04 5.87 -11.27
C MET A 1 1.61 5.88 -9.85
N LEU A 2 1.15 5.00 -8.98
CA LEU A 2 1.74 4.73 -7.66
C LEU A 2 2.18 3.26 -7.59
N VAL A 3 3.40 3.01 -7.11
CA VAL A 3 3.94 1.67 -6.85
C VAL A 3 4.31 1.55 -5.38
N VAL A 4 3.70 0.59 -4.70
CA VAL A 4 3.97 0.23 -3.31
C VAL A 4 4.74 -1.09 -3.30
N ARG A 5 5.78 -1.19 -2.48
CA ARG A 5 6.50 -2.43 -2.22
C ARG A 5 6.42 -2.76 -0.73
N ALA A 6 5.82 -3.89 -0.40
CA ALA A 6 5.81 -4.46 0.94
C ALA A 6 7.03 -5.39 1.11
N VAL A 7 7.77 -5.21 2.19
CA VAL A 7 8.90 -6.08 2.53
C VAL A 7 8.93 -6.40 4.03
N ASP A 8 9.54 -7.52 4.40
CA ASP A 8 9.89 -7.80 5.79
C ASP A 8 11.11 -6.97 6.25
N LYS A 9 11.51 -7.16 7.51
CA LYS A 9 12.69 -6.49 8.09
C LYS A 9 14.00 -6.77 7.36
N ASP A 10 14.07 -7.88 6.62
CA ASP A 10 15.25 -8.34 5.87
C ASP A 10 15.17 -7.92 4.39
N GLY A 11 14.12 -7.19 3.99
CA GLY A 11 13.91 -6.70 2.63
C GLY A 11 13.28 -7.71 1.67
N LYS A 12 12.83 -8.88 2.17
CA LYS A 12 12.13 -9.88 1.35
C LYS A 12 10.71 -9.41 1.04
N PRO A 13 10.21 -9.62 -0.19
CA PRO A 13 8.85 -9.25 -0.54
C PRO A 13 7.83 -10.01 0.30
N ILE A 14 6.73 -9.34 0.67
CA ILE A 14 5.58 -9.97 1.34
C ILE A 14 4.38 -9.88 0.39
N GLU A 15 3.76 -11.03 0.13
CA GLU A 15 2.56 -11.15 -0.69
C GLU A 15 1.27 -11.23 0.15
N GLY A 16 0.10 -11.13 -0.49
CA GLY A 16 -1.20 -11.31 0.16
C GLY A 16 -1.68 -10.18 1.08
N LEU A 17 -0.98 -9.05 1.16
CA LEU A 17 -1.42 -7.87 1.92
C LEU A 17 -2.39 -7.02 1.11
N SER A 18 -3.44 -6.52 1.74
CA SER A 18 -4.29 -5.49 1.16
C SER A 18 -3.56 -4.15 1.17
N CYS A 19 -3.48 -3.50 0.00
CA CYS A 19 -2.89 -2.18 -0.17
C CYS A 19 -3.97 -1.10 -0.31
N ASP A 20 -4.05 -0.16 0.62
CA ASP A 20 -5.04 0.91 0.61
C ASP A 20 -4.38 2.30 0.56
N PRO A 21 -4.32 2.97 -0.61
CA PRO A 21 -3.80 4.33 -0.74
C PRO A 21 -4.91 5.36 -0.48
N LYS A 22 -4.73 6.15 0.58
CA LYS A 22 -5.63 7.22 1.00
C LYS A 22 -5.08 8.58 0.56
N PRO A 23 -5.76 9.32 -0.34
CA PRO A 23 -5.30 10.65 -0.74
C PRO A 23 -5.31 11.62 0.45
N ASP A 24 -4.32 12.51 0.51
CA ASP A 24 -4.26 13.57 1.53
C ASP A 24 -5.47 14.53 1.46
N ILE A 25 -6.12 14.60 0.29
CA ILE A 25 -7.35 15.36 0.06
C ILE A 25 -8.51 14.36 0.00
N PRO A 26 -9.44 14.36 0.99
CA PRO A 26 -10.59 13.46 0.99
C PRO A 26 -11.42 13.56 -0.30
N GLY A 27 -11.80 12.42 -0.87
CA GLY A 27 -12.60 12.36 -2.10
C GLY A 27 -11.87 12.73 -3.39
N ALA A 28 -10.57 13.09 -3.33
CA ALA A 28 -9.79 13.44 -4.52
C ALA A 28 -9.46 12.25 -5.43
N TRP A 29 -9.68 11.03 -4.94
CA TRP A 29 -9.58 9.80 -5.70
C TRP A 29 -10.75 8.92 -5.25
N GLY A 30 -11.62 8.54 -6.21
CA GLY A 30 -12.97 8.02 -5.94
C GLY A 30 -12.97 6.84 -4.97
N SER A 31 -13.91 6.88 -4.02
CA SER A 31 -14.05 5.95 -2.88
C SER A 31 -14.45 4.51 -3.23
N GLY A 32 -13.94 3.91 -4.31
CA GLY A 32 -14.31 2.56 -4.71
C GLY A 32 -13.10 1.79 -5.18
N ASP A 33 -12.72 0.77 -4.40
CA ASP A 33 -11.99 -0.44 -4.77
C ASP A 33 -10.71 -0.22 -5.61
N ILE A 34 -9.53 -0.64 -5.17
CA ILE A 34 -9.16 -2.04 -5.07
C ILE A 34 -7.96 -2.08 -4.13
N GLY A 35 -8.14 -2.73 -2.97
CA GLY A 35 -7.03 -3.28 -2.24
C GLY A 35 -6.37 -4.33 -3.13
N TYR A 36 -5.39 -3.92 -3.95
CA TYR A 36 -4.60 -4.91 -4.66
C TYR A 36 -3.87 -5.70 -3.60
N GLY A 37 -4.10 -7.01 -3.57
CA GLY A 37 -3.21 -7.92 -2.86
C GLY A 37 -1.79 -7.66 -3.36
N THR A 38 -0.82 -7.46 -2.48
CA THR A 38 0.59 -7.47 -2.88
C THR A 38 0.84 -8.76 -3.66
N ALA A 39 1.27 -8.62 -4.92
CA ALA A 39 1.59 -9.77 -5.77
C ALA A 39 2.81 -10.53 -5.21
N ILE A 40 3.18 -11.64 -5.85
CA ILE A 40 4.34 -12.46 -5.44
C ILE A 40 5.67 -11.69 -5.35
N ASP A 41 5.80 -10.55 -6.06
CA ASP A 41 6.96 -9.66 -5.97
C ASP A 41 6.85 -8.62 -4.84
N GLY A 42 5.82 -8.74 -3.99
CA GLY A 42 5.49 -7.86 -2.88
C GLY A 42 4.98 -6.48 -3.30
N ARG A 43 4.46 -6.33 -4.53
CA ARG A 43 4.06 -5.02 -5.06
C ARG A 43 2.57 -4.86 -5.27
N CYS A 44 2.11 -3.64 -5.06
CA CYS A 44 0.81 -3.13 -5.49
C CYS A 44 1.04 -1.97 -6.46
N ARG A 45 0.32 -1.95 -7.57
CA ARG A 45 0.42 -0.90 -8.59
C ARG A 45 -0.95 -0.29 -8.82
N PHE A 46 -0.98 1.04 -8.77
CA PHE A 46 -2.18 1.82 -8.97
C PHE A 46 -1.96 2.75 -10.15
N GLU A 47 -2.77 2.55 -11.18
CA GLU A 47 -2.76 3.37 -12.39
C GLU A 47 -3.70 4.57 -12.24
N ASN A 48 -3.52 5.59 -13.09
CA ASN A 48 -4.37 6.80 -13.11
C ASN A 48 -4.49 7.54 -11.76
N VAL A 49 -3.49 7.38 -10.88
CA VAL A 49 -3.44 8.03 -9.57
C VAL A 49 -3.14 9.53 -9.74
N PRO A 50 -4.01 10.43 -9.25
CA PRO A 50 -3.77 11.87 -9.25
C PRO A 50 -2.44 12.28 -8.60
N ALA A 51 -1.91 13.42 -9.02
CA ALA A 51 -0.66 13.93 -8.48
C ALA A 51 -0.88 14.69 -7.17
N MET A 52 -0.61 14.00 -6.05
CA MET A 52 -0.73 14.53 -4.69
C MET A 52 -0.02 13.63 -3.68
N GLY A 53 -0.12 13.96 -2.40
CA GLY A 53 0.30 13.08 -1.32
C GLY A 53 -0.76 12.02 -1.00
N TYR A 54 -0.28 10.84 -0.62
CA TYR A 54 -1.09 9.69 -0.20
C TYR A 54 -0.50 9.07 1.05
N TRP A 55 -1.36 8.69 1.99
CA TRP A 55 -1.04 7.72 3.02
C TRP A 55 -1.39 6.32 2.52
N VAL A 56 -0.40 5.44 2.44
CA VAL A 56 -0.61 4.04 2.07
C VAL A 56 -0.63 3.20 3.33
N GLU A 57 -1.70 2.43 3.52
CA GLU A 57 -1.83 1.43 4.57
C GLU A 57 -1.75 0.02 3.95
N LEU A 58 -0.94 -0.85 4.56
CA LEU A 58 -0.87 -2.26 4.26
C LEU A 58 -1.57 -3.01 5.38
N SER A 59 -2.52 -3.87 5.02
CA SER A 59 -3.27 -4.67 5.98
C SER A 59 -3.10 -6.16 5.71
N ALA A 60 -2.93 -6.95 6.76
CA ALA A 60 -2.93 -8.41 6.72
C ALA A 60 -4.24 -8.95 7.30
N GLN A 61 -4.72 -10.05 6.75
CA GLN A 61 -5.86 -10.76 7.33
C GLN A 61 -5.41 -11.53 8.58
N ALA A 62 -6.12 -11.36 9.69
CA ALA A 62 -5.90 -12.02 10.97
C ALA A 62 -7.23 -12.63 11.45
N GLY A 63 -7.56 -13.83 10.96
CA GLY A 63 -8.87 -14.43 11.15
C GLY A 63 -9.94 -13.73 10.29
N GLU A 64 -11.01 -13.25 10.94
CA GLU A 64 -12.08 -12.49 10.28
C GLU A 64 -11.75 -10.98 10.16
N ASP A 65 -10.71 -10.51 10.86
CA ASP A 65 -10.33 -9.10 10.89
C ASP A 65 -9.18 -8.78 9.94
N TRP A 66 -9.12 -7.52 9.48
CA TRP A 66 -7.94 -6.96 8.81
C TRP A 66 -7.19 -6.04 9.75
N ARG A 67 -5.88 -6.23 9.87
CA ARG A 67 -5.01 -5.40 10.73
C ARG A 67 -3.99 -4.66 9.88
N VAL A 68 -3.84 -3.36 10.13
CA VAL A 68 -2.79 -2.55 9.52
C VAL A 68 -1.43 -3.01 10.07
N VAL A 69 -0.56 -3.48 9.17
CA VAL A 69 0.77 -4.02 9.47
C VAL A 69 1.91 -3.13 8.92
N GLY A 70 1.55 -2.10 8.15
CA GLY A 70 2.51 -1.09 7.69
C GLY A 70 1.80 0.14 7.18
N ARG A 71 2.40 1.31 7.38
CA ARG A 71 1.88 2.57 6.85
C ARG A 71 3.01 3.51 6.45
N LYS A 72 2.87 4.19 5.31
CA LYS A 72 3.83 5.21 4.89
C LYS A 72 3.21 6.24 3.96
N ARG A 73 3.67 7.49 4.04
CA ARG A 73 3.29 8.56 3.11
C ARG A 73 4.16 8.53 1.87
N VAL A 74 3.56 8.84 0.72
CA VAL A 74 4.21 8.95 -0.60
C VAL A 74 3.61 10.12 -1.36
N VAL A 75 4.40 10.75 -2.23
CA VAL A 75 3.91 11.78 -3.15
C VAL A 75 3.97 11.24 -4.57
N VAL A 76 2.87 11.35 -5.30
CA VAL A 76 2.78 11.06 -6.73
C VAL A 76 2.99 12.37 -7.50
N PRO A 77 4.02 12.48 -8.36
CA PRO A 77 4.27 13.70 -9.12
C PRO A 77 3.36 13.82 -10.38
N PRO A 78 3.09 15.04 -10.89
CA PRO A 78 2.19 15.34 -12.03
C PRO A 78 2.37 14.50 -13.29
N ASN A 79 3.58 14.03 -13.58
CA ASN A 79 3.90 13.25 -14.78
C ASN A 79 4.86 12.10 -14.46
N GLY A 80 4.73 11.49 -13.27
CA GLY A 80 5.64 10.44 -12.87
C GLY A 80 5.03 9.38 -11.98
N VAL A 81 5.92 8.69 -11.29
CA VAL A 81 5.58 7.51 -10.52
C VAL A 81 5.93 7.75 -9.05
N GLY A 82 4.92 7.79 -8.20
CA GLY A 82 5.14 7.69 -6.76
C GLY A 82 5.64 6.28 -6.43
N ARG A 83 6.75 6.16 -5.71
CA ARG A 83 7.29 4.87 -5.27
C ARG A 83 7.50 4.89 -3.77
N VAL A 84 7.05 3.84 -3.10
CA VAL A 84 7.22 3.70 -1.66
C VAL A 84 7.49 2.25 -1.27
N THR A 85 8.52 2.06 -0.45
CA THR A 85 8.76 0.78 0.25
C THR A 85 8.29 0.91 1.68
N ILE A 86 7.46 -0.04 2.12
CA ILE A 86 6.91 -0.15 3.47
C ILE A 86 7.46 -1.44 4.07
N VAL A 87 8.19 -1.30 5.18
CA VAL A 87 8.61 -2.44 5.99
C VAL A 87 7.41 -2.83 6.84
N VAL A 88 6.97 -4.06 6.70
CA VAL A 88 5.83 -4.61 7.41
C VAL A 88 6.31 -5.05 8.78
N ALA A 89 5.70 -4.49 9.82
CA ALA A 89 5.84 -5.05 11.14
C ALA A 89 5.09 -6.39 11.11
N THR A 90 5.82 -7.49 11.21
CA THR A 90 5.20 -8.82 11.26
C THR A 90 4.09 -8.78 12.30
N PRO A 91 2.84 -9.17 11.98
CA PRO A 91 1.87 -9.40 13.05
C PRO A 91 2.48 -10.47 13.94
N ALA A 92 2.75 -10.12 15.19
CA ALA A 92 3.15 -11.11 16.17
C ALA A 92 1.98 -12.10 16.31
N GLY A 93 2.17 -13.33 15.83
CA GLY A 93 1.31 -14.46 16.18
C GLY A 93 0.59 -15.12 15.01
N GLY A 94 0.83 -16.43 14.87
CA GLY A 94 0.15 -17.38 14.01
C GLY A 94 0.98 -18.64 13.88
#